data_AF-A0A2W0BK33-F1
#
_entry.id   AF-A0A2W0BK33-F1
#
_cell.length_a   1.000
_cell.length_b   1.000
_cell.length_c   1.000
_cell.angle_alpha   90.00
_cell.angle_beta   90.00
_cell.angle_gamma   90.00
#
_symmetry.space_group_name_H-M   'P 1'
#
loop_
_entity.id
_entity.type
_entity.pdbx_description
1 polymer ?
#
loop_
_entity_poly.entity_id
_entity_poly.type
_entity_poly.pdbx_seq_one_letter_code
_entity_poly.pdbx_strand_id
1 'polypeptide(L)'
;MANPNYKVLNPISHGNLTIFPVATSITHDTSGFITLDEGIRSGEVVVTEGGRTGGLIRGPHHRIPVSGPQVNSLVLVNNSKRPLILLAGEIVTGGKQDRVVAKDRVIPAESDPVDLGVFCVEPGRWTETSVQFSTMKSQMAQPSVRSKAMIAKDQQQVWNSVGEANGAIMGAIGGSAGAAPGPPPPAPSSYAKTFDDERVRKAIADQAAPVEQSYSSSIRQLRDQHAVGIVVAVGGRLIWADLFASTALLEKYWPKLVRSYAAEAITSQSVAKPLTINDAQQFLDRTEG
;
A
#
# COMPACT_ATOMS: atom_id res chain seq x y z
N MET A 1 8.50 26.92 -0.86
CA MET A 1 7.35 27.81 -1.14
C MET A 1 6.15 26.90 -1.33
N ALA A 2 5.01 27.18 -0.69
CA ALA A 2 3.82 26.33 -0.78
C ALA A 2 3.41 26.14 -2.25
N ASN A 3 3.14 24.91 -2.68
CA ASN A 3 2.63 24.64 -4.01
C ASN A 3 1.18 25.16 -4.07
N PRO A 4 0.86 26.19 -4.89
CA PRO A 4 -0.46 26.83 -4.86
C PRO A 4 -1.61 25.92 -5.32
N ASN A 5 -1.31 24.71 -5.78
CA ASN A 5 -2.28 23.81 -6.38
C ASN A 5 -2.96 22.87 -5.39
N TYR A 6 -2.40 22.62 -4.20
CA TYR A 6 -2.98 21.69 -3.22
C TYR A 6 -3.44 22.40 -1.94
N LYS A 7 -4.67 22.08 -1.51
CA LYS A 7 -5.29 22.62 -0.31
C LYS A 7 -5.76 21.50 0.61
N VAL A 8 -5.27 21.51 1.84
CA VAL A 8 -5.75 20.60 2.88
C VAL A 8 -7.13 21.01 3.39
N LEU A 9 -8.02 20.03 3.56
CA LEU A 9 -9.40 20.17 4.00
C LEU A 9 -9.59 19.74 5.47
N ASN A 10 -10.82 19.90 5.99
CA ASN A 10 -11.16 19.49 7.35
C ASN A 10 -10.89 17.98 7.56
N PRO A 11 -10.26 17.60 8.69
CA PRO A 11 -9.91 16.21 8.95
C PRO A 11 -11.13 15.35 9.25
N ILE A 12 -10.98 14.06 8.95
CA ILE A 12 -11.80 12.96 9.44
C ILE A 12 -10.96 12.24 10.49
N SER A 13 -11.41 12.24 11.74
CA SER A 13 -10.68 11.64 12.86
C SER A 13 -11.49 10.54 13.54
N HIS A 14 -10.83 9.41 13.83
CA HIS A 14 -11.37 8.35 14.66
C HIS A 14 -10.27 7.69 15.49
N GLY A 15 -10.44 7.66 16.81
CA GLY A 15 -9.41 7.18 17.73
C GLY A 15 -8.09 7.95 17.55
N ASN A 16 -7.01 7.24 17.28
CA ASN A 16 -5.69 7.80 17.01
C ASN A 16 -5.37 7.95 15.50
N LEU A 17 -6.33 7.74 14.60
CA LEU A 17 -6.18 7.96 13.17
C LEU A 17 -6.88 9.26 12.75
N THR A 18 -6.15 10.14 12.08
CA THR A 18 -6.67 11.37 11.48
C THR A 18 -6.27 11.44 10.02
N ILE A 19 -7.23 11.65 9.14
CA ILE A 19 -7.02 11.82 7.71
C ILE A 19 -7.46 13.21 7.30
N PHE A 20 -6.56 13.96 6.67
CA PHE A 20 -6.85 15.26 6.09
C PHE A 20 -6.98 15.10 4.56
N PRO A 21 -8.18 15.28 3.97
CA PRO A 21 -8.33 15.27 2.53
C PRO A 21 -7.55 16.42 1.88
N VAL A 22 -7.01 16.19 0.69
CA VAL A 22 -6.25 17.16 -0.09
C VAL A 22 -7.01 17.44 -1.39
N ALA A 23 -7.42 18.68 -1.57
CA ALA A 23 -8.08 19.19 -2.76
C ALA A 23 -7.10 19.86 -3.71
N THR A 24 -7.44 19.86 -4.99
CA THR A 24 -6.70 20.59 -6.04
C THR A 24 -7.64 21.18 -7.07
N SER A 25 -7.20 22.24 -7.75
CA SER A 25 -7.90 22.77 -8.92
C SER A 25 -7.57 22.02 -10.22
N ILE A 26 -6.56 21.14 -10.19
CA ILE A 26 -6.05 20.41 -11.37
C ILE A 26 -6.39 18.93 -11.20
N THR A 27 -7.21 18.40 -12.09
CA THR A 27 -7.55 16.97 -12.15
C THR A 27 -7.29 16.41 -13.54
N HIS A 28 -6.97 15.12 -13.61
CA HIS A 28 -6.75 14.40 -14.87
C HIS A 28 -7.80 13.31 -15.05
N ASP A 29 -8.08 12.95 -16.31
CA ASP A 29 -8.88 11.75 -16.59
C ASP A 29 -8.05 10.50 -16.32
N THR A 30 -8.41 9.78 -15.26
CA THR A 30 -7.79 8.49 -14.91
C THR A 30 -8.76 7.32 -15.06
N SER A 31 -9.91 7.52 -15.70
CA SER A 31 -10.94 6.49 -15.86
C SER A 31 -10.44 5.29 -16.68
N GLY A 32 -9.48 5.52 -17.56
CA GLY A 32 -8.83 4.50 -18.39
C GLY A 32 -7.86 3.57 -17.65
N PHE A 33 -7.47 3.85 -16.41
CA PHE A 33 -6.50 3.03 -15.67
C PHE A 33 -7.15 1.86 -14.94
N ILE A 34 -6.42 0.75 -14.84
CA ILE A 34 -6.73 -0.38 -13.95
C ILE A 34 -5.76 -0.44 -12.78
N THR A 35 -6.23 -0.91 -11.63
CA THR A 35 -5.36 -1.24 -10.50
C THR A 35 -4.79 -2.65 -10.63
N LEU A 36 -3.76 -2.97 -9.84
CA LEU A 36 -3.24 -4.33 -9.73
C LEU A 36 -4.31 -5.36 -9.35
N ASP A 37 -5.20 -5.01 -8.42
CA ASP A 37 -6.32 -5.84 -8.01
C ASP A 37 -7.30 -6.12 -9.16
N GLU A 38 -7.67 -5.10 -9.92
CA GLU A 38 -8.56 -5.22 -11.08
C GLU A 38 -7.93 -6.10 -12.17
N GLY A 39 -6.64 -5.89 -12.44
CA GLY A 39 -5.88 -6.64 -13.43
C GLY A 39 -5.70 -8.13 -13.07
N ILE A 40 -5.31 -8.43 -11.83
CA ILE A 40 -5.12 -9.83 -11.40
C ILE A 40 -6.47 -10.56 -11.33
N ARG A 41 -7.52 -9.91 -10.80
CA ARG A 41 -8.86 -10.52 -10.67
C ARG A 41 -9.49 -10.85 -12.02
N SER A 42 -9.26 -10.01 -13.04
CA SER A 42 -9.73 -10.25 -14.40
C SER A 42 -8.88 -11.26 -15.17
N GLY A 43 -7.70 -11.60 -14.67
CA GLY A 43 -6.71 -12.43 -15.37
C GLY A 43 -5.96 -11.70 -16.49
N GLU A 44 -6.15 -10.39 -16.62
CA GLU A 44 -5.47 -9.57 -17.63
C GLU A 44 -4.07 -9.13 -17.18
N VAL A 45 -3.78 -9.17 -15.88
CA VAL A 45 -2.45 -8.86 -15.33
C VAL A 45 -1.92 -10.08 -14.61
N VAL A 46 -0.66 -10.42 -14.88
CA VAL A 46 0.01 -11.57 -14.27
C VAL A 46 1.31 -11.10 -13.62
N VAL A 47 1.55 -11.59 -12.41
CA VAL A 47 2.81 -11.39 -11.68
C VAL A 47 3.44 -12.76 -11.39
N THR A 48 4.73 -12.92 -11.70
CA THR A 48 5.48 -14.17 -11.49
C THR A 48 6.91 -13.92 -11.01
N GLU A 49 7.58 -14.98 -10.54
CA GLU A 49 9.03 -14.98 -10.31
C GLU A 49 9.81 -14.68 -11.61
N GLY A 50 10.98 -14.05 -11.47
CA GLY A 50 11.96 -13.95 -12.55
C GLY A 50 12.28 -15.33 -13.15
N GLY A 51 12.31 -15.42 -14.47
CA GLY A 51 12.56 -16.68 -15.20
C GLY A 51 11.30 -17.35 -15.76
N ARG A 52 10.10 -16.94 -15.33
CA ARG A 52 8.83 -17.63 -15.64
C ARG A 52 7.90 -16.91 -16.60
N THR A 53 8.44 -15.98 -17.40
CA THR A 53 7.67 -15.17 -18.36
C THR A 53 7.27 -15.91 -19.65
N GLY A 54 7.81 -17.12 -19.87
CA GLY A 54 7.52 -17.93 -21.05
C GLY A 54 6.03 -18.31 -21.13
N GLY A 55 5.35 -17.83 -22.18
CA GLY A 55 3.91 -18.08 -22.42
C GLY A 55 2.96 -17.05 -21.82
N LEU A 56 3.46 -16.07 -21.03
CA LEU A 56 2.66 -14.98 -20.48
C LEU A 56 2.52 -13.78 -21.42
N ILE A 57 3.41 -13.69 -22.42
CA ILE A 57 3.42 -12.64 -23.44
C ILE A 57 2.49 -13.07 -24.57
N ARG A 58 1.46 -12.27 -24.86
CA ARG A 58 0.62 -12.43 -26.05
C ARG A 58 1.19 -11.55 -27.17
N GLY A 59 1.62 -12.16 -28.27
CA GLY A 59 2.11 -11.44 -29.46
C GLY A 59 3.62 -11.48 -29.70
N PRO A 60 4.11 -10.89 -30.81
CA PRO A 60 5.51 -10.94 -31.22
C PRO A 60 6.33 -9.85 -30.51
N HIS A 61 6.41 -9.90 -29.18
CA HIS A 61 7.20 -8.93 -28.41
C HIS A 61 8.51 -9.51 -27.87
N HIS A 62 9.46 -8.61 -27.58
CA HIS A 62 10.88 -8.89 -27.36
C HIS A 62 11.08 -9.94 -26.25
N ARG A 63 11.79 -11.04 -26.56
CA ARG A 63 12.26 -11.98 -25.53
C ARG A 63 13.29 -11.27 -24.65
N ILE A 64 12.88 -10.74 -23.51
CA ILE A 64 13.83 -10.27 -22.50
C ILE A 64 14.63 -11.49 -22.01
N PRO A 65 15.97 -11.47 -22.04
CA PRO A 65 16.79 -12.55 -21.49
C PRO A 65 16.47 -12.71 -20.01
N VAL A 66 15.85 -13.83 -19.64
CA VAL A 66 15.42 -14.04 -18.26
C VAL A 66 16.53 -14.75 -17.48
N SER A 67 17.17 -14.02 -16.57
CA SER A 67 17.93 -14.66 -15.49
C SER A 67 16.95 -15.45 -14.61
N GLY A 68 17.40 -16.56 -14.01
CA GLY A 68 16.57 -17.37 -13.12
C GLY A 68 16.01 -16.57 -11.92
N PRO A 69 15.20 -17.20 -11.05
CA PRO A 69 14.59 -16.51 -9.92
C PRO A 69 15.68 -15.95 -8.99
N GLN A 70 15.84 -14.62 -8.99
CA GLN A 70 16.71 -13.89 -8.08
C GLN A 70 15.90 -13.32 -6.91
N VAL A 71 16.54 -13.19 -5.75
CA VAL A 71 15.94 -12.48 -4.62
C VAL A 71 15.61 -11.05 -5.09
N ASN A 72 14.36 -10.62 -4.91
CA ASN A 72 13.81 -9.30 -5.27
C ASN A 72 13.43 -9.08 -6.74
N SER A 73 13.37 -10.13 -7.56
CA SER A 73 12.94 -10.04 -8.96
C SER A 73 11.57 -10.67 -9.16
N LEU A 74 10.51 -9.86 -9.17
CA LEU A 74 9.21 -10.24 -9.73
C LEU A 74 8.99 -9.53 -11.05
N VAL A 75 8.29 -10.21 -11.95
CA VAL A 75 7.93 -9.69 -13.25
C VAL A 75 6.42 -9.55 -13.34
N LEU A 76 5.97 -8.39 -13.82
CA LEU A 76 4.57 -8.12 -14.11
C LEU A 76 4.38 -7.96 -15.62
N VAL A 77 3.32 -8.57 -16.14
CA VAL A 77 2.85 -8.41 -17.52
C VAL A 77 1.42 -7.88 -17.49
N ASN A 78 1.17 -6.75 -18.15
CA ASN A 78 -0.17 -6.21 -18.32
C ASN A 78 -0.68 -6.56 -19.72
N ASN A 79 -1.49 -7.62 -19.83
CA ASN A 79 -2.14 -8.04 -21.07
C ASN A 79 -3.49 -7.32 -21.31
N SER A 80 -3.89 -6.40 -20.43
CA SER A 80 -5.12 -5.63 -20.62
C SER A 80 -4.90 -4.54 -21.68
N LYS A 81 -6.01 -4.08 -22.25
CA LYS A 81 -6.03 -2.91 -23.17
C LYS A 81 -5.93 -1.57 -22.44
N ARG A 82 -5.69 -1.57 -21.13
CA ARG A 82 -5.70 -0.39 -20.27
C ARG A 82 -4.36 -0.27 -19.55
N PRO A 83 -3.82 0.95 -19.37
CA PRO A 83 -2.65 1.12 -18.52
C PRO A 83 -2.98 0.71 -17.09
N LEU A 84 -2.05 0.00 -16.45
CA LEU A 84 -2.12 -0.35 -15.04
C LEU A 84 -1.40 0.71 -14.22
N ILE A 85 -2.03 1.14 -13.13
CA ILE A 85 -1.37 1.90 -12.08
C ILE A 85 -1.03 0.95 -10.94
N LEU A 86 0.21 1.01 -10.50
CA LEU A 86 0.78 0.22 -9.44
C LEU A 86 1.23 1.16 -8.33
N LEU A 87 0.81 0.90 -7.10
CA LEU A 87 1.30 1.67 -5.95
C LEU A 87 2.36 0.90 -5.18
N ALA A 88 3.41 1.59 -4.79
CA ALA A 88 4.38 1.12 -3.84
C ALA A 88 3.72 0.89 -2.48
N GLY A 89 4.02 -0.24 -1.84
CA GLY A 89 3.34 -0.71 -0.64
C GLY A 89 2.24 -1.73 -0.92
N GLU A 90 1.80 -1.90 -2.18
CA GLU A 90 0.96 -3.05 -2.52
C GLU A 90 1.72 -4.36 -2.27
N ILE A 91 1.03 -5.33 -1.68
CA ILE A 91 1.60 -6.66 -1.39
C ILE A 91 1.02 -7.68 -2.36
N VAL A 92 1.92 -8.46 -2.94
CA VAL A 92 1.61 -9.63 -3.74
C VAL A 92 2.01 -10.90 -2.98
N THR A 93 1.11 -11.88 -2.96
CA THR A 93 1.27 -13.13 -2.21
C THR A 93 1.35 -14.32 -3.16
N GLY A 94 2.15 -15.32 -2.80
CA GLY A 94 2.41 -16.48 -3.65
C GLY A 94 3.89 -16.67 -3.94
N GLY A 95 4.20 -17.31 -5.07
CA GLY A 95 5.58 -17.58 -5.49
C GLY A 95 6.40 -18.25 -4.39
N LYS A 96 7.68 -17.92 -4.29
CA LYS A 96 8.55 -18.41 -3.21
C LYS A 96 8.45 -17.61 -1.92
N GLN A 97 8.13 -16.32 -2.01
CA GLN A 97 7.99 -15.39 -0.90
C GLN A 97 6.99 -14.30 -1.25
N ASP A 98 6.20 -13.87 -0.27
CA ASP A 98 5.35 -12.69 -0.41
C ASP A 98 6.22 -11.43 -0.56
N ARG A 99 5.76 -10.48 -1.39
CA ARG A 99 6.53 -9.31 -1.79
C ARG A 99 5.75 -8.02 -1.63
N VAL A 100 6.44 -6.96 -1.22
CA VAL A 100 5.92 -5.58 -1.26
C VAL A 100 6.53 -4.82 -2.42
N VAL A 101 5.70 -4.09 -3.17
CA VAL A 101 6.12 -3.23 -4.28
C VAL A 101 6.87 -2.02 -3.74
N ALA A 102 8.02 -1.69 -4.33
CA ALA A 102 8.87 -0.60 -3.83
C ALA A 102 8.66 0.76 -4.53
N LYS A 103 7.95 0.80 -5.67
CA LYS A 103 7.83 2.01 -6.49
C LYS A 103 6.45 2.13 -7.12
N ASP A 104 5.92 3.35 -7.14
CA ASP A 104 4.74 3.68 -7.93
C ASP A 104 5.10 3.62 -9.41
N ARG A 105 4.26 2.99 -10.23
CA ARG A 105 4.49 2.87 -11.68
C ARG A 105 3.20 2.91 -12.46
N VAL A 106 3.28 3.50 -13.64
CA VAL A 106 2.32 3.27 -14.73
C VAL A 106 2.91 2.22 -15.65
N ILE A 107 2.21 1.10 -15.78
CA ILE A 107 2.55 0.02 -16.71
C ILE A 107 1.65 0.16 -17.94
N PRO A 108 2.20 0.31 -19.15
CA PRO A 108 1.40 0.45 -20.37
C PRO A 108 0.41 -0.69 -20.57
N ALA A 109 -0.63 -0.45 -21.37
CA ALA A 109 -1.47 -1.52 -21.91
C ALA A 109 -0.61 -2.48 -22.74
N GLU A 110 -0.97 -3.76 -22.75
CA GLU A 110 -0.29 -4.81 -23.55
C GLU A 110 1.25 -4.75 -23.40
N SER A 111 1.72 -4.58 -22.16
CA SER A 111 3.13 -4.33 -21.88
C SER A 111 3.99 -5.56 -22.07
N ASP A 112 5.25 -5.33 -22.47
CA ASP A 112 6.32 -6.28 -22.23
C ASP A 112 6.49 -6.56 -20.71
N PRO A 113 7.18 -7.66 -20.34
CA PRO A 113 7.41 -7.96 -18.94
C PRO A 113 8.22 -6.85 -18.26
N VAL A 114 7.69 -6.32 -17.17
CA VAL A 114 8.31 -5.26 -16.37
C VAL A 114 8.79 -5.81 -15.04
N ASP A 115 10.04 -5.53 -14.68
CA ASP A 115 10.54 -5.78 -13.33
C ASP A 115 9.78 -4.89 -12.35
N LEU A 116 9.06 -5.52 -11.41
CA LEU A 116 8.20 -4.85 -10.45
C LEU A 116 9.01 -4.04 -9.43
N GLY A 117 10.24 -4.47 -9.12
CA GLY A 117 11.08 -3.91 -8.06
C GLY A 117 10.41 -4.08 -6.69
N VAL A 118 10.76 -5.16 -6.00
CA VAL A 118 10.07 -5.58 -4.77
C VAL A 118 11.03 -5.93 -3.64
N PHE A 119 10.50 -6.02 -2.42
CA PHE A 119 11.20 -6.57 -1.26
C PHE A 119 10.43 -7.74 -0.66
N CYS A 120 11.13 -8.74 -0.12
CA CYS A 120 10.49 -9.83 0.62
C CYS A 120 9.83 -9.31 1.90
N VAL A 121 8.57 -9.73 2.15
CA VAL A 121 7.86 -9.50 3.43
C VAL A 121 7.57 -10.80 4.19
N GLU A 122 8.22 -11.88 3.78
CA GLU A 122 8.14 -13.19 4.42
C GLU A 122 9.55 -13.80 4.54
N PRO A 123 10.33 -13.40 5.55
CA PRO A 123 11.66 -13.95 5.75
C PRO A 123 11.58 -15.47 6.00
N GLY A 124 12.51 -16.23 5.41
CA GLY A 124 12.69 -17.65 5.70
C GLY A 124 11.87 -18.64 4.86
N ARG A 125 10.80 -18.22 4.16
CA ARG A 125 10.16 -19.09 3.15
C ARG A 125 10.97 -19.05 1.86
N TRP A 126 11.28 -20.21 1.28
CA TRP A 126 11.81 -20.30 -0.09
C TRP A 126 11.23 -21.52 -0.83
N THR A 127 9.97 -21.79 -0.53
CA THR A 127 9.19 -22.86 -1.15
C THR A 127 8.05 -22.23 -1.92
N GLU A 128 7.93 -22.59 -3.19
CA GLU A 128 6.89 -22.07 -4.08
C GLU A 128 5.51 -22.55 -3.63
N THR A 129 4.59 -21.61 -3.39
CA THR A 129 3.19 -21.92 -3.03
C THR A 129 2.25 -21.77 -4.22
N SER A 130 2.62 -20.94 -5.19
CA SER A 130 1.88 -20.74 -6.45
C SER A 130 2.82 -20.23 -7.54
N VAL A 131 2.51 -20.54 -8.79
CA VAL A 131 3.27 -20.02 -9.95
C VAL A 131 2.97 -18.54 -10.19
N GLN A 132 1.72 -18.13 -9.99
CA GLN A 132 1.26 -16.76 -10.15
C GLN A 132 0.99 -16.16 -8.78
N PHE A 133 1.30 -14.87 -8.65
CA PHE A 133 0.99 -14.11 -7.45
C PHE A 133 -0.45 -13.60 -7.48
N SER A 134 -1.05 -13.49 -6.28
CA SER A 134 -2.30 -12.80 -6.01
C SER A 134 -2.03 -11.51 -5.25
N THR A 135 -3.05 -10.70 -4.99
CA THR A 135 -2.95 -9.54 -4.10
C THR A 135 -3.53 -9.84 -2.72
N MET A 136 -3.17 -9.04 -1.71
CA MET A 136 -3.82 -9.05 -0.40
C MET A 136 -5.22 -8.40 -0.40
N LYS A 137 -5.92 -8.39 -1.54
CA LYS A 137 -7.23 -7.75 -1.72
C LYS A 137 -7.16 -6.30 -1.22
N SER A 138 -8.06 -5.93 -0.30
CA SER A 138 -8.16 -4.57 0.25
C SER A 138 -7.06 -4.21 1.27
N GLN A 139 -5.96 -4.97 1.41
CA GLN A 139 -4.87 -4.61 2.32
C GLN A 139 -3.61 -4.16 1.56
N MET A 140 -3.00 -3.10 2.05
CA MET A 140 -1.69 -2.59 1.65
C MET A 140 -0.74 -2.61 2.85
N ALA A 141 0.57 -2.61 2.62
CA ALA A 141 1.56 -2.53 3.68
C ALA A 141 1.35 -1.25 4.52
N GLN A 142 1.51 -1.37 5.83
CA GLN A 142 1.54 -0.24 6.76
C GLN A 142 2.62 0.79 6.35
N PRO A 143 2.44 2.11 6.59
CA PRO A 143 3.43 3.14 6.27
C PRO A 143 4.83 2.86 6.84
N SER A 144 4.92 2.30 8.04
CA SER A 144 6.19 1.86 8.65
C SER A 144 6.95 0.87 7.75
N VAL A 145 6.30 -0.20 7.27
CA VAL A 145 6.88 -1.19 6.35
C VAL A 145 7.11 -0.60 4.95
N ARG A 146 6.13 0.14 4.42
CA ARG A 146 6.17 0.79 3.11
C ARG A 146 7.36 1.74 2.99
N SER A 147 7.65 2.51 4.04
CA SER A 147 8.80 3.43 4.09
C SER A 147 10.14 2.73 3.92
N LYS A 148 10.30 1.52 4.49
CA LYS A 148 11.55 0.74 4.37
C LYS A 148 11.75 0.19 2.96
N ALA A 149 10.66 -0.23 2.31
CA ALA A 149 10.71 -0.70 0.93
C ALA A 149 10.96 0.45 -0.06
N MET A 150 10.27 1.58 0.11
CA MET A 150 10.29 2.70 -0.85
C MET A 150 11.49 3.62 -0.70
N ILE A 151 11.81 4.00 0.54
CA ILE A 151 12.78 5.06 0.85
C ILE A 151 14.13 4.44 1.16
N ALA A 152 14.18 3.55 2.17
CA ALA A 152 15.43 2.92 2.58
C ALA A 152 15.95 1.90 1.54
N LYS A 153 15.03 1.24 0.83
CA LYS A 153 15.33 0.22 -0.19
C LYS A 153 16.25 -0.88 0.34
N ASP A 154 16.01 -1.28 1.59
CA ASP A 154 16.85 -2.22 2.32
C ASP A 154 16.04 -3.43 2.78
N GLN A 155 16.47 -4.62 2.36
CA GLN A 155 15.76 -5.87 2.63
C GLN A 155 15.72 -6.22 4.12
N GLN A 156 16.80 -5.96 4.86
CA GLN A 156 16.86 -6.28 6.29
C GLN A 156 15.96 -5.35 7.09
N GLN A 157 15.93 -4.07 6.75
CA GLN A 157 15.03 -3.10 7.38
C GLN A 157 13.56 -3.41 7.09
N VAL A 158 13.22 -3.88 5.88
CA VAL A 158 11.86 -4.37 5.57
C VAL A 158 11.49 -5.55 6.47
N TRP A 159 12.38 -6.54 6.63
CA TRP A 159 12.13 -7.68 7.52
C TRP A 159 11.99 -7.29 8.98
N ASN A 160 12.85 -6.39 9.47
CA ASN A 160 12.75 -5.90 10.84
C ASN A 160 11.40 -5.21 11.07
N SER A 161 11.00 -4.33 10.15
CA SER A 161 9.72 -3.62 10.24
C SER A 161 8.51 -4.55 10.14
N VAL A 162 8.57 -5.60 9.31
CA VAL A 162 7.52 -6.65 9.26
C VAL A 162 7.43 -7.39 10.59
N GLY A 163 8.57 -7.76 11.18
CA GLY A 163 8.61 -8.43 12.49
C GLY A 163 8.02 -7.56 13.60
N GLU A 164 8.38 -6.27 13.64
CA GLU A 164 7.83 -5.28 14.57
C GLU A 164 6.33 -5.10 14.38
N ALA A 165 5.86 -4.92 13.14
CA ALA A 165 4.45 -4.79 12.80
C ALA A 165 3.64 -6.01 13.22
N ASN A 166 4.11 -7.22 12.88
CA ASN A 166 3.47 -8.47 13.26
C ASN A 166 3.38 -8.62 14.78
N GLY A 167 4.48 -8.34 15.49
CA GLY A 167 4.53 -8.40 16.95
C GLY A 167 3.57 -7.39 17.60
N ALA A 168 3.57 -6.15 17.12
CA ALA A 168 2.72 -5.08 17.64
C ALA A 168 1.23 -5.36 17.43
N ILE A 169 0.83 -5.82 16.24
CA ILE A 169 -0.55 -6.21 15.94
C ILE A 169 -1.00 -7.34 16.87
N MET A 170 -0.19 -8.40 16.99
CA MET A 170 -0.52 -9.53 17.84
C MET A 170 -0.59 -9.14 19.31
N GLY A 171 0.28 -8.25 19.78
CA GLY A 171 0.26 -7.71 21.14
C GLY A 171 -0.98 -6.87 21.42
N ALA A 172 -1.37 -5.99 20.48
CA ALA A 172 -2.54 -5.13 20.59
C ALA A 172 -3.85 -5.94 20.65
N ILE A 173 -3.95 -7.02 19.86
CA ILE A 173 -5.16 -7.86 19.79
C ILE A 173 -5.19 -8.91 20.91
N GLY A 174 -4.02 -9.39 21.36
CA GLY A 174 -3.89 -10.36 22.45
C GLY A 174 -4.06 -9.76 23.85
N GLY A 175 -4.43 -8.49 23.98
CA GLY A 175 -4.58 -7.80 25.28
C GLY A 175 -3.26 -7.58 26.01
N SER A 176 -2.11 -7.79 25.35
CA SER A 176 -0.78 -7.58 25.89
C SER A 176 -0.27 -6.19 25.51
N ALA A 177 -1.08 -5.16 25.81
CA ALA A 177 -0.67 -3.77 25.67
C ALA A 177 0.39 -3.45 26.74
N GLY A 178 1.66 -3.62 26.39
CA GLY A 178 2.79 -3.38 27.31
C GLY A 178 3.97 -4.34 27.17
N ALA A 179 3.91 -5.36 26.31
CA ALA A 179 5.11 -6.12 25.97
C ALA A 179 6.07 -5.21 25.18
N ALA A 180 7.26 -4.96 25.76
CA ALA A 180 8.37 -4.36 25.02
C ALA A 180 8.58 -5.10 23.69
N PRO A 181 9.05 -4.45 22.62
CA PRO A 181 9.39 -5.13 21.39
C PRO A 181 10.39 -6.24 21.71
N GLY A 182 9.91 -7.48 21.76
CA GLY A 182 10.73 -8.66 21.93
C GLY A 182 11.55 -8.92 20.68
N PRO A 183 12.59 -9.76 20.76
CA PRO A 183 13.30 -10.21 19.56
C PRO A 183 12.28 -10.74 18.53
N PRO A 184 12.51 -10.51 17.23
CA PRO A 184 11.56 -10.90 16.20
C PRO A 184 11.22 -12.38 16.33
N PRO A 185 9.93 -12.75 16.22
CA PRO A 185 9.54 -14.15 16.29
C PRO A 185 10.33 -14.95 15.24
N PRO A 186 10.83 -16.16 15.58
CA PRO A 186 11.57 -16.95 14.63
C PRO A 186 10.72 -17.22 13.39
N ALA A 187 11.34 -17.08 12.22
CA ALA A 187 10.69 -17.18 10.93
C ALA A 187 9.96 -18.54 10.74
N PRO A 188 8.89 -18.56 9.91
CA PRO A 188 8.49 -17.46 9.03
C PRO A 188 7.16 -16.83 9.48
N SER A 189 7.20 -15.72 10.21
CA SER A 189 6.02 -14.85 10.32
C SER A 189 5.87 -14.08 8.99
N SER A 190 5.05 -14.60 8.08
CA SER A 190 4.63 -13.87 6.89
C SER A 190 3.76 -12.69 7.31
N TYR A 191 4.03 -11.50 6.78
CA TYR A 191 3.13 -10.36 6.91
C TYR A 191 1.71 -10.72 6.47
N ALA A 192 1.55 -11.40 5.33
CA ALA A 192 0.23 -11.77 4.83
C ALA A 192 -0.51 -12.72 5.78
N LYS A 193 0.18 -13.71 6.35
CA LYS A 193 -0.44 -14.65 7.30
C LYS A 193 -0.94 -13.96 8.56
N THR A 194 -0.22 -12.98 9.10
CA THR A 194 -0.70 -12.19 10.25
C THR A 194 -1.98 -11.46 9.90
N PHE A 195 -2.05 -10.84 8.72
CA PHE A 195 -3.23 -10.10 8.27
C PHE A 195 -4.39 -11.00 7.80
N ASP A 196 -4.16 -12.30 7.63
CA ASP A 196 -5.23 -13.29 7.36
C ASP A 196 -5.91 -13.80 8.65
N ASP A 197 -5.31 -13.61 9.84
CA ASP A 197 -5.94 -13.94 11.12
C ASP A 197 -7.25 -13.14 11.29
N GLU A 198 -8.33 -13.85 11.63
CA GLU A 198 -9.67 -13.27 11.71
C GLU A 198 -9.77 -12.12 12.72
N ARG A 199 -9.05 -12.21 13.85
CA ARG A 199 -9.04 -11.17 14.89
C ARG A 199 -8.31 -9.93 14.38
N VAL A 200 -7.22 -10.12 13.64
CA VAL A 200 -6.46 -9.03 12.99
C VAL A 200 -7.35 -8.34 11.96
N ARG A 201 -7.98 -9.11 11.07
CA ARG A 201 -8.92 -8.58 10.06
C ARG A 201 -10.05 -7.80 10.70
N LYS A 202 -10.64 -8.33 11.78
CA LYS A 202 -11.71 -7.65 12.50
C LYS A 202 -11.23 -6.35 13.14
N ALA A 203 -10.09 -6.36 13.84
CA ALA A 203 -9.56 -5.17 14.49
C ALA A 203 -9.26 -4.05 13.48
N ILE A 204 -8.65 -4.38 12.34
CA ILE A 204 -8.39 -3.42 11.26
C ILE A 204 -9.71 -2.91 10.66
N ALA A 205 -10.68 -3.79 10.42
CA ALA A 205 -11.98 -3.39 9.89
C ALA A 205 -12.73 -2.46 10.84
N ASP A 206 -12.77 -2.76 12.14
CA ASP A 206 -13.41 -1.93 13.15
C ASP A 206 -12.73 -0.55 13.26
N GLN A 207 -11.39 -0.51 13.20
CA GLN A 207 -10.63 0.74 13.22
C GLN A 207 -10.82 1.57 11.94
N ALA A 208 -10.95 0.92 10.78
CA ALA A 208 -11.11 1.56 9.48
C ALA A 208 -12.55 2.04 9.23
N ALA A 209 -13.56 1.31 9.73
CA ALA A 209 -14.96 1.51 9.37
C ALA A 209 -15.48 2.95 9.57
N PRO A 210 -15.16 3.67 10.66
CA PRO A 210 -15.63 5.05 10.84
C PRO A 210 -15.07 5.99 9.78
N VAL A 211 -13.79 5.82 9.41
CA VAL A 211 -13.13 6.63 8.38
C VAL A 211 -13.66 6.25 6.99
N GLU A 212 -13.86 4.96 6.70
CA GLU A 212 -14.48 4.49 5.46
C GLU A 212 -15.91 5.03 5.30
N GLN A 213 -16.70 5.03 6.38
CA GLN A 213 -18.09 5.50 6.39
C GLN A 213 -18.18 7.02 6.28
N SER A 214 -17.36 7.77 7.02
CA SER A 214 -17.28 9.23 6.93
C SER A 214 -16.87 9.69 5.54
N TYR A 215 -15.94 8.99 4.90
CA TYR A 215 -15.57 9.28 3.52
C TYR A 215 -16.71 8.96 2.55
N SER A 216 -17.38 7.81 2.72
CA SER A 216 -18.51 7.42 1.86
C SER A 216 -19.69 8.39 1.95
N SER A 217 -20.02 8.88 3.15
CA SER A 217 -21.06 9.90 3.33
C SER A 217 -20.64 11.27 2.78
N SER A 218 -19.35 11.57 2.79
CA SER A 218 -18.77 12.81 2.30
C SER A 218 -18.29 12.73 0.84
N ILE A 219 -18.44 11.59 0.16
CA ILE A 219 -17.77 11.32 -1.12
C ILE A 219 -18.21 12.28 -2.22
N ARG A 220 -19.49 12.71 -2.20
CA ARG A 220 -20.00 13.73 -3.11
C ARG A 220 -19.34 15.07 -2.83
N GLN A 221 -19.30 15.47 -1.56
CA GLN A 221 -18.65 16.71 -1.14
C GLN A 221 -17.15 16.72 -1.48
N LEU A 222 -16.46 15.60 -1.29
CA LEU A 222 -15.05 15.47 -1.62
C LEU A 222 -14.81 15.49 -3.14
N ARG A 223 -15.70 14.90 -3.94
CA ARG A 223 -15.70 15.06 -5.40
C ARG A 223 -15.94 16.51 -5.82
N ASP A 224 -16.94 17.17 -5.24
CA ASP A 224 -17.24 18.58 -5.52
C ASP A 224 -16.07 19.50 -5.13
N GLN A 225 -15.36 19.14 -4.06
CA GLN A 225 -14.15 19.83 -3.61
C GLN A 225 -12.88 19.38 -4.34
N HIS A 226 -12.97 18.48 -5.32
CA HIS A 226 -11.83 17.97 -6.08
C HIS A 226 -10.73 17.38 -5.17
N ALA A 227 -11.13 16.60 -4.17
CA ALA A 227 -10.21 15.88 -3.30
C ALA A 227 -9.51 14.76 -4.08
N VAL A 228 -8.20 14.86 -4.23
CA VAL A 228 -7.37 13.91 -4.99
C VAL A 228 -6.36 13.18 -4.14
N GLY A 229 -6.25 13.52 -2.85
CA GLY A 229 -5.29 12.86 -1.98
C GLY A 229 -5.61 13.02 -0.52
N ILE A 230 -4.69 12.55 0.31
CA ILE A 230 -4.79 12.59 1.75
C ILE A 230 -3.44 12.84 2.39
N VAL A 231 -3.44 13.57 3.50
CA VAL A 231 -2.37 13.58 4.49
C VAL A 231 -2.84 12.82 5.71
N VAL A 232 -2.03 11.92 6.22
CA VAL A 232 -2.41 11.03 7.32
C VAL A 232 -1.58 11.31 8.55
N ALA A 233 -2.27 11.38 9.68
CA ALA A 233 -1.69 11.38 10.99
C ALA A 233 -2.14 10.17 11.81
N VAL A 234 -1.18 9.61 12.55
CA VAL A 234 -1.41 8.54 13.51
C VAL A 234 -0.80 8.95 14.84
N GLY A 235 -1.57 8.82 15.92
CA GLY A 235 -1.13 9.15 17.28
C GLY A 235 -0.65 10.61 17.42
N GLY A 236 -1.30 11.55 16.73
CA GLY A 236 -0.91 12.97 16.76
C GLY A 236 0.36 13.32 15.97
N ARG A 237 0.85 12.42 15.11
CA ARG A 237 2.01 12.64 14.25
C ARG A 237 1.62 12.48 12.78
N LEU A 238 1.97 13.44 11.93
CA LEU A 238 1.83 13.31 10.47
C LEU A 238 2.86 12.31 9.97
N ILE A 239 2.41 11.26 9.28
CA ILE A 239 3.25 10.12 8.91
C ILE A 239 3.38 9.94 7.39
N TRP A 240 2.38 10.34 6.60
CA TRP A 240 2.35 10.04 5.18
C TRP A 240 1.43 10.97 4.41
N ALA A 241 1.66 11.09 3.10
CA ALA A 241 0.73 11.70 2.15
C ALA A 241 0.63 10.81 0.90
N ASP A 242 -0.58 10.54 0.44
CA ASP A 242 -0.84 9.91 -0.86
C ASP A 242 -1.65 10.88 -1.72
N LEU A 243 -1.10 11.27 -2.86
CA LEU A 243 -1.72 12.16 -3.82
C LEU A 243 -1.96 11.41 -5.13
N PHE A 244 -3.15 11.59 -5.69
CA PHE A 244 -3.54 10.99 -6.96
C PHE A 244 -3.81 12.06 -8.01
N ALA A 245 -3.82 11.64 -9.27
CA ALA A 245 -4.12 12.52 -10.39
C ALA A 245 -5.63 12.87 -10.50
N SER A 246 -6.50 12.15 -9.78
CA SER A 246 -7.94 12.40 -9.76
C SER A 246 -8.61 11.82 -8.51
N THR A 247 -9.81 12.32 -8.18
CA THR A 247 -10.66 11.75 -7.13
C THR A 247 -11.07 10.31 -7.45
N ALA A 248 -11.34 10.00 -8.71
CA ALA A 248 -11.75 8.65 -9.12
C ALA A 248 -10.64 7.62 -8.83
N LEU A 249 -9.38 7.99 -9.03
CA LEU A 249 -8.25 7.11 -8.72
C LEU A 249 -8.05 6.95 -7.20
N LEU A 250 -8.16 8.05 -6.44
CA LEU A 250 -8.17 7.99 -4.97
C LEU A 250 -9.28 7.03 -4.48
N GLU A 251 -10.50 7.13 -5.02
CA GLU A 251 -11.61 6.26 -4.66
C GLU A 251 -11.33 4.78 -4.92
N LYS A 252 -10.63 4.44 -6.03
CA LYS A 252 -10.21 3.05 -6.31
C LYS A 252 -9.27 2.48 -5.24
N TYR A 253 -8.38 3.31 -4.70
CA TYR A 253 -7.39 2.89 -3.70
C TYR A 253 -7.84 3.11 -2.25
N TRP A 254 -8.89 3.89 -2.04
CA TRP A 254 -9.39 4.27 -0.72
C TRP A 254 -9.53 3.08 0.25
N PRO A 255 -10.14 1.93 -0.11
CA PRO A 255 -10.28 0.80 0.80
C PRO A 255 -8.93 0.21 1.26
N LYS A 256 -7.90 0.27 0.42
CA LYS A 256 -6.55 -0.23 0.75
C LYS A 256 -5.78 0.74 1.63
N LEU A 257 -5.85 2.02 1.28
CA LEU A 257 -5.18 3.10 2.02
C LEU A 257 -5.70 3.14 3.46
N VAL A 258 -7.01 3.24 3.65
CA VAL A 258 -7.58 3.35 5.00
C VAL A 258 -7.24 2.13 5.86
N ARG A 259 -7.28 0.92 5.30
CA ARG A 259 -6.89 -0.30 6.04
C ARG A 259 -5.40 -0.34 6.38
N SER A 260 -4.52 0.15 5.50
CA SER A 260 -3.10 0.31 5.81
C SER A 260 -2.89 1.29 6.98
N TYR A 261 -3.56 2.44 6.93
CA TYR A 261 -3.47 3.45 7.98
C TYR A 261 -4.12 3.01 9.30
N ALA A 262 -5.23 2.27 9.24
CA ALA A 262 -5.87 1.69 10.41
C ALA A 262 -4.97 0.65 11.09
N ALA A 263 -4.27 -0.19 10.30
CA ALA A 263 -3.29 -1.12 10.85
C ALA A 263 -2.14 -0.38 11.55
N GLU A 264 -1.59 0.67 10.94
CA GLU A 264 -0.56 1.52 11.57
C GLU A 264 -1.07 2.21 12.85
N ALA A 265 -2.33 2.64 12.84
CA ALA A 265 -2.98 3.21 14.01
C ALA A 265 -3.08 2.21 15.17
N ILE A 266 -3.41 0.95 14.89
CA ILE A 266 -3.45 -0.11 15.93
C ILE A 266 -2.08 -0.32 16.58
N THR A 267 -1.00 -0.22 15.80
CA THR A 267 0.38 -0.48 16.29
C THR A 267 1.09 0.74 16.85
N SER A 268 0.50 1.93 16.74
CA SER A 268 1.16 3.19 17.09
C SER A 268 0.73 3.72 18.46
N GLN A 269 1.70 4.26 19.20
CA GLN A 269 1.43 4.98 20.44
C GLN A 269 0.78 6.33 20.14
N SER A 270 -0.16 6.74 21.00
CA SER A 270 -0.81 8.05 20.90
C SER A 270 -0.01 9.13 21.59
N VAL A 271 0.24 10.24 20.89
CA VAL A 271 0.76 11.49 21.47
C VAL A 271 -0.40 12.47 21.60
N ALA A 272 -0.55 13.10 22.77
CA ALA A 272 -1.68 13.98 23.10
C ALA A 272 -1.72 15.31 22.33
N LYS A 273 -0.99 15.47 21.22
CA LYS A 273 -0.93 16.72 20.48
C LYS A 273 -2.03 16.75 19.39
N PRO A 274 -3.02 17.64 19.47
CA PRO A 274 -3.95 17.86 18.37
C PRO A 274 -3.20 18.49 17.18
N LEU A 275 -3.39 17.92 16.00
CA LEU A 275 -2.86 18.46 14.74
C LEU A 275 -3.88 19.36 14.07
N THR A 276 -3.40 20.43 13.45
CA THR A 276 -4.22 21.39 12.71
C THR A 276 -4.13 21.17 11.21
N ILE A 277 -5.08 21.75 10.46
CA ILE A 277 -5.02 21.81 8.99
C ILE A 277 -3.71 22.47 8.52
N ASN A 278 -3.23 23.49 9.24
CA ASN A 278 -1.97 24.17 8.90
C ASN A 278 -0.76 23.26 9.11
N ASP A 279 -0.73 22.41 10.15
CA ASP A 279 0.34 21.42 10.32
C ASP A 279 0.36 20.43 9.14
N ALA A 280 -0.81 19.95 8.73
CA ALA A 280 -0.95 19.04 7.60
C ALA A 280 -0.58 19.71 6.26
N GLN A 281 -0.95 20.98 6.04
CA GLN A 281 -0.54 21.73 4.86
C GLN A 281 0.98 21.92 4.81
N GLN A 282 1.61 22.28 5.93
CA GLN A 282 3.07 22.43 6.00
C GLN A 282 3.81 21.09 5.80
N PHE A 283 3.20 19.97 6.18
CA PHE A 283 3.75 18.64 5.89
C PHE A 283 3.67 18.33 4.40
N LEU A 284 2.53 18.61 3.78
CA LEU A 284 2.34 18.44 2.34
C LEU A 284 3.33 19.28 1.53
N ASP A 285 3.44 20.58 1.85
CA ASP A 285 4.32 21.52 1.14
C ASP A 285 5.82 21.15 1.23
N ARG A 286 6.23 20.39 2.25
CA ARG A 286 7.61 19.90 2.42
C ARG A 286 7.88 18.60 1.67
N THR A 287 6.83 17.86 1.30
CA THR A 287 6.96 16.53 0.68
C THR A 287 7.00 16.62 -0.85
N GLU A 288 6.50 17.71 -1.44
CA GLU A 288 6.53 17.98 -2.88
C GLU A 288 7.74 18.82 -3.37
N GLY A 289 8.66 19.17 -2.46
CA GLY A 289 9.90 19.89 -2.76
C GLY A 289 11.13 18.99 -2.76
#